data_AF-A0A8T6USM7-F1
#
_entry.id   AF-A0A8T6USM7-F1
#
_cell.length_a   1.000
_cell.length_b   1.000
_cell.length_c   1.000
_cell.angle_alpha   90.00
_cell.angle_beta   90.00
_cell.angle_gamma   90.00
#
_symmetry.space_group_name_H-M   'P 1'
#
loop_
_entity.id
_entity.type
_entity.pdbx_description
1 polymer ?
#
loop_
_entity_poly.entity_id
_entity_poly.type
_entity_poly.pdbx_seq_one_letter_code
_entity_poly.pdbx_strand_id
1 'polypeptide(L)' 'MPDDIHLFIRTKADIPITMKDEILTLLEEKGWEKRRVPDPTLLPRLIRKRRGD' A
#
# COMPACT_ATOMS: atom_id res chain seq x y z
N MET A 1 -15.99 8.37 3.49
CA MET A 1 -15.14 7.21 3.15
C MET A 1 -14.67 6.55 4.44
N PRO A 2 -14.43 5.23 4.50
CA PRO A 2 -13.83 4.60 5.69
C PRO A 2 -12.49 5.26 6.08
N ASP A 3 -12.31 5.53 7.37
CA ASP A 3 -11.15 6.28 7.88
C ASP A 3 -9.82 5.52 7.74
N ASP A 4 -9.88 4.21 7.55
CA ASP A 4 -8.77 3.27 7.53
C ASP A 4 -8.26 2.95 6.11
N ILE A 5 -8.79 3.58 5.06
CA ILE A 5 -8.38 3.36 3.66
C ILE A 5 -6.87 3.49 3.46
N HIS A 6 -6.24 4.45 4.14
CA HIS A 6 -4.80 4.69 4.09
C HIS A 6 -3.94 3.49 4.52
N LEU A 7 -4.52 2.50 5.22
CA LEU A 7 -3.86 1.25 5.58
C LEU A 7 -3.80 0.25 4.41
N PHE A 8 -4.69 0.36 3.43
CA PHE A 8 -4.86 -0.62 2.36
C PHE A 8 -4.29 -0.16 1.00
N ILE A 9 -4.02 1.13 0.84
CA ILE A 9 -3.41 1.67 -0.38
C ILE A 9 -1.88 1.54 -0.27
N ARG A 10 -1.27 0.82 -1.21
CA ARG A 10 0.20 0.65 -1.26
C ARG A 10 0.82 1.60 -2.29
N THR A 11 0.09 1.82 -3.38
CA THR A 11 0.48 2.69 -4.49
C THR A 11 -0.71 3.48 -5.02
N LYS A 12 -0.46 4.55 -5.78
CA LYS A 12 -1.51 5.33 -6.47
C LYS A 12 -2.32 4.49 -7.48
N ALA A 13 -1.81 3.32 -7.88
CA ALA A 13 -2.50 2.41 -8.79
C ALA A 13 -3.59 1.56 -8.09
N ASP A 14 -3.55 1.45 -6.75
CA ASP A 14 -4.63 0.79 -5.98
C ASP A 14 -5.89 1.69 -5.86
N ILE A 15 -5.82 2.94 -6.34
CA ILE A 15 -6.89 3.95 -6.21
C ILE A 15 -7.80 3.90 -7.44
N PRO A 16 -9.13 3.72 -7.28
CA PRO A 16 -10.09 3.84 -8.37
C PRO A 16 -10.01 5.21 -9.05
N ILE A 17 -9.99 5.26 -10.38
CA ILE A 17 -9.78 6.50 -11.16
C ILE A 17 -10.84 7.56 -10.85
N THR A 18 -12.10 7.13 -10.65
CA THR A 18 -13.23 8.02 -10.35
C THR A 18 -13.12 8.71 -8.99
N MET A 19 -12.37 8.14 -8.04
CA MET A 19 -12.23 8.63 -6.67
C MET A 19 -10.81 9.10 -6.37
N LYS A 20 -9.99 9.27 -7.42
CA LYS A 20 -8.55 9.49 -7.28
C LYS A 20 -8.22 10.76 -6.51
N ASP A 21 -8.90 11.84 -6.83
CA ASP A 21 -8.61 13.14 -6.22
C ASP A 21 -9.02 13.17 -4.74
N GLU A 22 -10.21 12.66 -4.40
CA GLU A 22 -10.71 12.55 -3.02
C GLU A 22 -9.79 11.68 -2.15
N ILE A 23 -9.37 10.51 -2.66
CA ILE A 23 -8.50 9.59 -1.93
C ILE A 23 -7.10 10.17 -1.77
N LEU A 24 -6.55 10.87 -2.77
CA LEU A 24 -5.23 11.48 -2.66
C LEU A 24 -5.18 12.56 -1.56
N THR A 25 -6.21 13.40 -1.46
CA THR A 25 -6.30 14.40 -0.37
C THR A 25 -6.34 13.73 1.00
N LEU A 26 -7.15 12.67 1.17
CA LEU A 26 -7.22 11.92 2.43
C LEU A 26 -5.88 11.25 2.78
N LEU A 27 -5.15 10.74 1.79
CA LEU A 27 -3.84 10.15 2.00
C LEU A 27 -2.80 11.18 2.45
N GLU A 28 -2.82 12.39 1.87
CA GLU A 28 -1.92 13.49 2.26
C GLU A 28 -2.19 13.95 3.70
N GLU A 29 -3.46 14.12 4.08
CA GLU A 29 -3.86 14.47 5.45
C GLU A 29 -3.40 13.43 6.49
N LYS A 30 -3.38 12.15 6.11
CA LYS A 30 -2.94 11.04 6.97
C LYS A 30 -1.43 10.80 6.92
N GLY A 31 -0.67 11.61 6.19
CA GLY A 31 0.79 11.45 6.06
C GLY A 31 1.18 10.14 5.39
N TRP A 32 0.38 9.67 4.44
CA TRP A 32 0.62 8.40 3.77
C TRP A 32 1.86 8.43 2.86
N GLU A 33 2.65 7.36 2.91
CA GLU A 33 3.79 7.13 2.03
C GLU A 33 3.64 5.83 1.24
N LYS A 34 4.29 5.76 0.08
CA LYS A 34 4.30 4.55 -0.75
C LYS A 34 4.96 3.38 -0.01
N ARG A 35 4.24 2.27 0.12
CA ARG A 35 4.74 1.04 0.76
C ARG A 35 5.08 -0.01 -0.30
N ARG A 36 6.10 -0.82 -0.03
CA ARG A 36 6.40 -1.99 -0.86
C ARG A 36 5.35 -3.07 -0.62
N VAL A 37 5.05 -3.85 -1.65
CA VAL A 37 4.23 -5.06 -1.50
C VAL A 37 5.06 -6.10 -0.72
N PRO A 38 4.63 -6.52 0.47
CA PRO A 38 5.35 -7.54 1.24
C PRO A 38 5.16 -8.93 0.61
N ASP A 39 6.02 -9.87 0.97
CA ASP A 39 5.82 -11.28 0.66
C ASP A 39 4.56 -11.76 1.42
N PRO A 40 3.56 -12.36 0.75
CA PRO A 40 2.33 -12.80 1.41
C PRO A 40 2.52 -14.06 2.27
N THR A 41 3.65 -14.76 2.17
CA THR A 41 3.87 -16.00 2.93
C THR A 41 4.32 -15.73 4.36
N LEU A 42 3.76 -16.49 5.30
CA LEU A 42 4.24 -16.53 6.70
C LEU A 42 5.32 -17.60 6.91
N LEU A 43 5.59 -18.45 5.90
CA LEU A 43 6.55 -19.54 6.00
C LEU A 43 7.95 -19.04 5.65
N PRO A 44 8.91 -18.96 6.59
CA PRO A 44 10.21 -18.33 6.33
C PRO A 44 10.99 -19.00 5.19
N ARG A 45 10.84 -20.32 5.02
CA ARG A 45 11.45 -21.10 3.93
C ARG A 45 10.94 -20.73 2.53
N LEU A 46 9.78 -20.09 2.44
CA LEU A 46 9.16 -19.69 1.18
C LEU A 46 9.39 -18.21 0.86
N ILE A 47 9.92 -17.42 1.81
CA ILE A 47 10.22 -16.01 1.59
C ILE A 47 11.32 -15.91 0.54
N ARG A 48 11.04 -15.19 -0.55
CA ARG A 48 12.03 -15.00 -1.61
C ARG A 48 13.19 -14.14 -1.10
N LYS A 49 14.34 -14.75 -0.85
CA LYS A 49 15.60 -14.02 -0.59
C LYS A 49 15.99 -13.19 -1.81
N ARG A 50 16.30 -11.91 -1.63
CA ARG A 50 16.87 -11.10 -2.72
C ARG A 50 18.34 -11.50 -2.88
N ARG A 51 18.89 -11.37 -4.09
CA ARG A 51 20.35 -11.53 -4.28
C ARG A 51 21.03 -10.46 -3.43
N GLY A 52 21.73 -10.87 -2.38
CA GLY A 52 22.46 -10.00 -1.45
C GLY A 52 22.10 -10.14 0.03
N ASP A 53 21.06 -10.92 0.37
CA ASP A 53 20.71 -11.29 1.75
C ASP A 53 21.36 -12.60 2.23
#